data_AF-A0A820GAP1-F1
#
_entry.id   AF-A0A820GAP1-F1
#
_cell.length_a   1.000
_cell.length_b   1.000
_cell.length_c   1.000
_cell.angle_alpha   90.00
_cell.angle_beta   90.00
_cell.angle_gamma   90.00
#
_symmetry.space_group_name_H-M   'P 1'
#
loop_
_entity.id
_entity.type
_entity.pdbx_description
1 polymer ?
#
loop_
_entity_poly.entity_id
_entity_poly.type
_entity_poly.pdbx_seq_one_letter_code
_entity_poly.pdbx_strand_id
1 'polypeptide(L)'
;MLLSLELYETHAKMLFDLLKNSTFESVRVSIMVLMNDFYLKYPLAFAAYSNDVYGCLRDRSDNVRLAVLKTISNLILKEMVKPKGQISEIALCIIDKHPQIATLATSFFTELAKRQDGEALFNILPDIFSNLVGGKLDKQPQLNEEDFKSIIEFLFKYVSKEKQTE
;
A
#
# COMPACT_ATOMS: atom_id res chain seq x y z
N MET A 1 2.64 22.69 10.16
CA MET A 1 1.98 22.51 8.84
C MET A 1 0.44 22.33 8.93
N LEU A 2 -0.14 22.09 10.11
CA LEU A 2 -1.59 21.90 10.28
C LEU A 2 -2.42 23.19 10.51
N LEU A 3 -1.84 24.39 10.38
CA LEU A 3 -2.43 25.63 10.92
C LEU A 3 -3.00 26.65 9.90
N SER A 4 -2.74 26.57 8.59
CA SER A 4 -3.45 27.41 7.58
C SER A 4 -3.51 26.76 6.20
N LEU A 5 -4.54 27.07 5.40
CA LEU A 5 -4.77 26.53 4.06
C LEU A 5 -3.72 27.03 3.04
N GLU A 6 -3.24 28.27 3.19
CA GLU A 6 -2.22 28.87 2.32
C GLU A 6 -0.82 28.28 2.54
N LEU A 7 -0.42 27.99 3.78
CA LEU A 7 0.82 27.22 4.00
C LEU A 7 0.68 25.80 3.45
N TYR A 8 -0.54 25.28 3.32
CA TYR A 8 -0.74 23.89 2.97
C TYR A 8 -0.50 23.60 1.48
N GLU A 9 -1.01 24.40 0.55
CA GLU A 9 -0.76 24.18 -0.89
C GLU A 9 0.73 24.35 -1.24
N THR A 10 1.39 25.33 -0.64
CA THR A 10 2.81 25.60 -0.87
C THR A 10 3.72 24.51 -0.32
N HIS A 11 3.38 23.91 0.84
CA HIS A 11 4.26 22.95 1.52
C HIS A 11 3.89 21.48 1.28
N ALA A 12 2.68 21.16 0.80
CA ALA A 12 2.30 19.79 0.46
C ALA A 12 3.22 19.21 -0.62
N LYS A 13 3.43 19.96 -1.71
CA LYS A 13 4.37 19.55 -2.76
C LYS A 13 5.78 19.31 -2.20
N MET A 14 6.27 20.21 -1.36
CA MET A 14 7.58 20.08 -0.71
C MET A 14 7.66 18.82 0.17
N LEU A 15 6.61 18.46 0.90
CA LEU A 15 6.57 17.22 1.68
C LEU A 15 6.70 15.98 0.81
N PHE A 16 5.95 15.91 -0.29
CA PHE A 16 6.01 14.75 -1.20
C PHE A 16 7.35 14.71 -1.96
N ASP A 17 7.92 15.87 -2.30
CA ASP A 17 9.27 15.97 -2.87
C ASP A 17 10.33 15.47 -1.87
N LEU A 18 10.20 15.82 -0.59
CA LEU A 18 11.08 15.32 0.48
C LEU A 18 10.89 13.81 0.72
N LEU A 19 9.65 13.33 0.69
CA LEU A 19 9.35 11.90 0.81
C LEU A 19 10.05 11.11 -0.30
N LYS A 20 10.09 11.65 -1.52
CA LYS A 20 10.69 10.98 -2.68
C LYS A 20 12.22 11.10 -2.73
N ASN A 21 12.76 12.28 -2.40
CA ASN A 21 14.15 12.61 -2.72
C ASN A 21 15.06 12.71 -1.49
N SER A 22 14.51 12.75 -0.26
CA SER A 22 15.35 12.85 0.94
C SER A 22 16.26 11.64 1.06
N THR A 23 17.55 11.88 1.28
CA THR A 23 18.53 10.83 1.54
C THR A 23 18.33 10.20 2.93
N PHE A 24 17.84 10.99 3.89
CA PHE A 24 17.62 10.58 5.27
C PHE A 24 16.33 9.77 5.43
N GLU A 25 16.46 8.52 5.87
CA GLU A 25 15.31 7.66 6.12
C GLU A 25 14.38 8.20 7.22
N SER A 26 14.95 8.82 8.26
CA SER A 26 14.17 9.38 9.37
C SER A 26 13.18 10.43 8.90
N VAL A 27 13.59 11.28 7.96
CA VAL A 27 12.73 12.28 7.33
C VAL A 27 11.59 11.60 6.56
N ARG A 28 11.89 10.59 5.73
CA ARG A 28 10.86 9.86 4.96
C ARG A 28 9.86 9.15 5.89
N VAL A 29 10.35 8.48 6.93
CA VAL A 29 9.51 7.85 7.96
C VAL A 29 8.63 8.87 8.68
N SER A 30 9.19 9.98 9.14
CA SER A 30 8.43 11.04 9.82
C SER A 30 7.32 11.60 8.93
N ILE A 31 7.62 11.83 7.66
CA ILE A 31 6.59 12.28 6.69
C ILE A 31 5.47 11.24 6.58
N MET A 32 5.80 9.94 6.48
CA MET A 32 4.79 8.88 6.40
C MET A 32 3.92 8.72 7.65
N VAL A 33 4.45 9.03 8.83
CA VAL A 33 3.64 9.07 10.06
C VAL A 33 2.63 10.22 9.98
N LEU A 34 3.07 11.40 9.53
CA LEU A 34 2.22 12.59 9.37
C LEU A 34 1.13 12.41 8.28
N MET A 35 1.31 11.45 7.36
CA MET A 35 0.35 11.22 6.27
C MET A 35 -1.03 10.76 6.75
N ASN A 36 -1.14 10.13 7.93
CA ASN A 36 -2.46 9.79 8.49
C ASN A 36 -3.28 11.04 8.79
N ASP A 37 -2.68 12.01 9.49
CA ASP A 37 -3.35 13.27 9.83
C ASP A 37 -3.57 14.14 8.59
N PHE A 38 -2.62 14.10 7.65
CA PHE A 38 -2.75 14.76 6.36
C PHE A 38 -3.97 14.24 5.59
N TYR A 39 -4.14 12.92 5.50
CA TYR A 39 -5.28 12.31 4.82
C TYR A 39 -6.62 12.79 5.39
N LEU A 40 -6.74 12.77 6.72
CA LEU A 40 -7.98 13.16 7.42
C LEU A 40 -8.39 14.60 7.10
N LYS A 41 -7.41 15.49 7.00
CA LYS A 41 -7.67 16.91 6.75
C LYS A 41 -7.80 17.24 5.26
N TYR A 42 -7.10 16.49 4.40
CA TYR A 42 -6.92 16.83 2.99
C TYR A 42 -6.94 15.60 2.04
N PRO A 43 -8.06 14.87 1.95
CA PRO A 43 -8.14 13.62 1.21
C PRO A 43 -7.92 13.80 -0.31
N LEU A 44 -8.39 14.92 -0.89
CA LEU A 44 -8.25 15.19 -2.33
C LEU A 44 -6.79 15.39 -2.75
N ALA A 45 -5.99 16.10 -1.96
CA ALA A 45 -4.58 16.25 -2.28
C ALA A 45 -3.80 14.97 -2.03
N PHE A 46 -4.13 14.21 -0.99
CA PHE A 46 -3.51 12.89 -0.80
C PHE A 46 -3.73 12.00 -2.03
N ALA A 47 -4.95 12.01 -2.60
CA ALA A 47 -5.25 11.25 -3.82
C ALA A 47 -4.32 11.64 -4.99
N ALA A 48 -3.98 12.92 -5.13
CA ALA A 48 -3.07 13.42 -6.18
C ALA A 48 -1.63 12.87 -6.04
N TYR A 49 -1.18 12.57 -4.83
CA TYR A 49 0.16 12.02 -4.54
C TYR A 49 0.14 10.53 -4.18
N SER A 50 -1.00 9.86 -4.34
CA SER A 50 -1.16 8.46 -3.95
C SER A 50 -0.10 7.57 -4.61
N ASN A 51 0.18 7.74 -5.90
CA ASN A 51 1.21 6.97 -6.60
C ASN A 51 2.61 7.12 -5.97
N ASP A 52 2.98 8.33 -5.53
CA ASP A 52 4.26 8.54 -4.86
C ASP A 52 4.29 7.84 -3.48
N VAL A 53 3.19 7.89 -2.73
CA VAL A 53 3.05 7.23 -1.42
C VAL A 53 3.15 5.70 -1.55
N TYR A 54 2.40 5.09 -2.47
CA TYR A 54 2.49 3.65 -2.71
C TYR A 54 3.85 3.24 -3.30
N GLY A 55 4.49 4.11 -4.11
CA GLY A 55 5.85 3.87 -4.60
C GLY A 55 6.89 3.71 -3.49
N CYS A 56 6.66 4.32 -2.31
CA CYS A 56 7.53 4.14 -1.14
C CYS A 56 7.44 2.74 -0.51
N LEU A 57 6.49 1.87 -0.92
CA LEU A 57 6.52 0.44 -0.58
C LEU A 57 7.71 -0.29 -1.21
N ARG A 58 8.45 0.36 -2.12
CA ARG A 58 9.71 -0.12 -2.69
C ARG A 58 10.94 0.64 -2.20
N ASP A 59 10.82 1.40 -1.10
CA ASP A 59 11.94 2.16 -0.57
C ASP A 59 13.11 1.24 -0.17
N ARG A 60 14.33 1.73 -0.39
CA ARG A 60 15.56 1.02 0.00
C ARG A 60 15.67 0.76 1.50
N SER A 61 15.02 1.57 2.34
CA SER A 61 15.00 1.43 3.79
C SER A 61 13.79 0.63 4.23
N ASP A 62 14.04 -0.44 4.98
CA ASP A 62 13.01 -1.30 5.56
C ASP A 62 12.10 -0.50 6.51
N ASN A 63 12.66 0.46 7.24
CA ASN A 63 11.90 1.34 8.14
C ASN A 63 10.89 2.20 7.38
N VAL A 64 11.26 2.69 6.19
CA VAL A 64 10.35 3.47 5.35
C VAL A 64 9.26 2.57 4.79
N ARG A 65 9.60 1.41 4.20
CA ARG A 65 8.61 0.46 3.69
C ARG A 65 7.60 0.04 4.76
N LEU A 66 8.08 -0.23 5.98
CA LEU A 66 7.24 -0.58 7.13
C LEU A 66 6.29 0.56 7.53
N ALA A 67 6.80 1.79 7.60
CA ALA A 67 5.98 2.97 7.92
C ALA A 67 4.90 3.21 6.87
N VAL A 68 5.25 3.07 5.59
CA VAL A 68 4.31 3.22 4.47
C VAL A 68 3.22 2.16 4.53
N LEU A 69 3.60 0.89 4.65
CA LEU A 69 2.66 -0.22 4.71
C LEU A 69 1.69 -0.06 5.89
N LYS A 70 2.20 0.28 7.07
CA LYS A 70 1.38 0.52 8.26
C LYS A 70 0.37 1.66 8.05
N THR A 71 0.81 2.79 7.48
CA THR A 71 -0.05 3.93 7.20
C THR A 71 -1.13 3.58 6.17
N ILE A 72 -0.76 3.00 5.03
CA ILE A 72 -1.71 2.66 3.97
C ILE A 72 -2.70 1.58 4.42
N SER A 73 -2.22 0.52 5.07
CA SER A 73 -3.09 -0.53 5.62
C SER A 73 -4.12 0.06 6.58
N ASN A 74 -3.72 0.97 7.47
CA ASN A 74 -4.66 1.64 8.38
C ASN A 74 -5.71 2.48 7.65
N LEU A 75 -5.32 3.22 6.59
CA LEU A 75 -6.25 4.04 5.82
C LEU A 75 -7.26 3.18 5.04
N ILE A 76 -6.81 2.09 4.40
CA ILE A 76 -7.71 1.17 3.68
C ILE A 76 -8.64 0.46 4.68
N LEU A 77 -8.09 -0.04 5.79
CA LEU A 77 -8.89 -0.71 6.82
C LEU A 77 -9.86 0.25 7.53
N LYS A 78 -9.67 1.57 7.48
CA LYS A 78 -10.66 2.52 7.99
C LYS A 78 -11.67 2.96 6.93
N GLU A 79 -11.68 2.32 5.75
CA GLU A 79 -12.48 2.70 4.57
C GLU A 79 -12.24 4.15 4.12
N MET A 80 -11.10 4.70 4.54
CA MET A 80 -10.72 6.06 4.25
C MET A 80 -10.25 6.14 2.80
N VAL A 81 -9.45 5.18 2.34
CA VAL A 81 -8.92 5.12 0.96
C VAL A 81 -9.45 3.89 0.24
N LYS A 82 -9.86 4.05 -1.03
CA LYS A 82 -10.24 2.93 -1.89
C LYS A 82 -9.00 2.31 -2.56
N PRO A 83 -8.80 0.99 -2.45
CA PRO A 83 -7.65 0.31 -3.02
C PRO A 83 -7.88 -0.01 -4.51
N LYS A 84 -7.72 0.95 -5.42
CA LYS A 84 -7.82 0.68 -6.87
C LYS A 84 -6.44 0.77 -7.53
N GLY A 85 -6.01 -0.29 -8.22
CA GLY A 85 -4.73 -0.40 -8.96
C GLY A 85 -3.50 -0.57 -8.06
N GLN A 86 -3.42 0.21 -6.99
CA GLN A 86 -2.23 0.34 -6.13
C GLN A 86 -2.12 -0.78 -5.08
N ILE A 87 -3.16 -1.58 -4.86
CA ILE A 87 -3.14 -2.65 -3.86
C ILE A 87 -2.22 -3.82 -4.26
N SER A 88 -1.88 -3.92 -5.55
CA SER A 88 -0.84 -4.81 -6.05
C SER A 88 0.54 -4.53 -5.42
N GLU A 89 0.83 -3.27 -5.08
CA GLU A 89 2.05 -2.88 -4.37
C GLU A 89 2.11 -3.48 -2.97
N ILE A 90 0.97 -3.55 -2.28
CA ILE A 90 0.87 -4.20 -0.96
C ILE A 90 0.99 -5.71 -1.09
N ALA A 91 0.46 -6.30 -2.17
CA ALA A 91 0.60 -7.74 -2.44
C ALA A 91 2.07 -8.15 -2.63
N LEU A 92 2.88 -7.32 -3.29
CA LEU A 92 4.33 -7.53 -3.41
C LEU A 92 5.04 -7.56 -2.05
N CYS A 93 4.51 -6.85 -1.03
CA CYS A 93 5.09 -6.89 0.31
C CYS A 93 4.93 -8.24 1.01
N ILE A 94 4.08 -9.17 0.53
CA ILE A 94 3.94 -10.52 1.10
C ILE A 94 5.26 -11.29 1.03
N ILE A 95 6.06 -11.05 -0.01
CA ILE A 95 7.37 -11.67 -0.24
C ILE A 95 8.54 -10.74 0.12
N ASP A 96 8.29 -9.67 0.89
CA ASP A 96 9.35 -8.74 1.27
C ASP A 96 10.46 -9.47 2.05
N LYS A 97 11.72 -9.14 1.75
CA LYS A 97 12.89 -9.72 2.41
C LYS A 97 12.90 -9.46 3.92
N HIS A 98 12.28 -8.36 4.36
CA HIS A 98 12.17 -8.02 5.77
C HIS A 98 10.95 -8.73 6.41
N PRO A 99 11.16 -9.65 7.37
CA PRO A 99 10.09 -10.52 7.88
C PRO A 99 8.89 -9.77 8.48
N GLN A 100 9.12 -8.62 9.12
CA GLN A 100 8.04 -7.83 9.70
C GLN A 100 7.14 -7.19 8.62
N ILE A 101 7.69 -6.85 7.46
CA ILE A 101 6.92 -6.27 6.36
C ILE A 101 6.03 -7.36 5.75
N ALA A 102 6.60 -8.54 5.48
CA ALA A 102 5.84 -9.72 5.03
C ALA A 102 4.71 -10.10 6.00
N THR A 103 5.00 -10.09 7.31
CA THR A 103 3.99 -10.36 8.34
C THR A 103 2.88 -9.30 8.36
N LEU A 104 3.23 -8.02 8.19
CA LEU A 104 2.24 -6.94 8.16
C LEU A 104 1.36 -7.01 6.90
N ALA A 105 1.95 -7.32 5.74
CA ALA A 105 1.22 -7.45 4.48
C ALA A 105 0.24 -8.64 4.50
N THR A 106 0.69 -9.80 4.99
CA THR A 106 -0.17 -10.98 5.16
C THR A 106 -1.29 -10.73 6.17
N SER A 107 -0.99 -10.03 7.26
CA SER A 107 -2.00 -9.61 8.24
C SER A 107 -3.03 -8.65 7.63
N PHE A 108 -2.59 -7.69 6.82
CA PHE A 108 -3.49 -6.78 6.10
C PHE A 108 -4.48 -7.52 5.21
N PHE A 109 -4.03 -8.45 4.36
CA PHE A 109 -4.94 -9.22 3.50
C PHE A 109 -5.83 -10.19 4.28
N THR A 110 -5.34 -10.73 5.40
CA THR A 110 -6.16 -11.54 6.32
C THR A 110 -7.31 -10.72 6.91
N GLU A 111 -7.03 -9.49 7.35
CA GLU A 111 -8.06 -8.58 7.86
C GLU A 111 -8.99 -8.06 6.76
N LEU A 112 -8.47 -7.85 5.55
CA LEU A 112 -9.28 -7.44 4.40
C LEU A 112 -10.25 -8.56 3.98
N ALA A 113 -9.81 -9.81 4.00
CA ALA A 113 -10.62 -10.99 3.70
C ALA A 113 -11.76 -11.23 4.71
N LYS A 114 -11.67 -10.69 5.92
CA LYS A 114 -12.77 -10.76 6.90
C LYS A 114 -13.87 -9.73 6.63
N ARG A 115 -13.65 -8.78 5.70
CA ARG A 115 -14.62 -7.73 5.41
C ARG A 115 -15.58 -8.13 4.33
N GLN A 116 -16.83 -7.76 4.50
CA GLN A 116 -17.90 -8.09 3.56
C GLN A 116 -17.90 -9.59 3.27
N ASP A 117 -17.65 -10.37 4.32
CA ASP A 117 -17.48 -11.82 4.28
C ASP A 117 -16.50 -12.32 3.22
N GLY A 118 -15.54 -11.48 2.80
CA GLY A 118 -14.46 -11.73 1.83
C GLY A 118 -14.70 -11.20 0.42
N GLU A 119 -15.90 -10.69 0.13
CA GLU A 119 -16.26 -10.02 -1.14
C GLU A 119 -15.30 -8.87 -1.47
N ALA A 120 -14.82 -8.14 -0.46
CA ALA A 120 -13.87 -7.05 -0.61
C ALA A 120 -12.56 -7.50 -1.26
N LEU A 121 -12.04 -8.68 -0.89
CA LEU A 121 -10.83 -9.26 -1.47
C LEU A 121 -11.10 -9.81 -2.88
N PHE A 122 -12.23 -10.48 -3.07
CA PHE A 122 -12.65 -10.99 -4.38
C PHE A 122 -12.72 -9.89 -5.44
N ASN A 123 -13.30 -8.73 -5.09
CA ASN A 123 -13.49 -7.61 -6.01
C ASN A 123 -12.17 -6.98 -6.48
N ILE A 124 -11.10 -7.08 -5.70
CA ILE A 124 -9.78 -6.51 -6.04
C ILE A 124 -8.81 -7.54 -6.63
N LEU A 125 -9.09 -8.83 -6.47
CA LEU A 125 -8.17 -9.88 -6.87
C LEU A 125 -7.86 -9.90 -8.38
N PRO A 126 -8.83 -9.70 -9.29
CA PRO A 126 -8.55 -9.57 -10.72
C PRO A 126 -7.61 -8.39 -11.05
N ASP A 127 -7.74 -7.29 -10.33
CA ASP A 127 -6.88 -6.11 -10.49
C ASP A 127 -5.46 -6.38 -9.98
N ILE A 128 -5.32 -7.04 -8.82
CA ILE A 128 -4.00 -7.50 -8.33
C ILE A 128 -3.33 -8.41 -9.37
N PHE A 129 -4.05 -9.44 -9.83
CA PHE A 129 -3.53 -10.38 -10.83
C PHE A 129 -3.11 -9.66 -12.11
N SER A 130 -3.96 -8.78 -12.64
CA SER A 130 -3.68 -8.04 -13.88
C SER A 130 -2.45 -7.13 -13.74
N ASN A 131 -2.25 -6.49 -12.58
CA ASN A 131 -1.09 -5.62 -12.37
C ASN A 131 0.21 -6.40 -12.12
N LEU A 132 0.14 -7.58 -11.50
CA LEU A 132 1.29 -8.46 -11.31
C LEU A 132 1.74 -9.14 -12.62
N VAL A 133 0.80 -9.58 -13.45
CA VAL A 133 1.08 -10.25 -14.74
C VAL A 133 1.34 -9.26 -15.87
N GLY A 134 0.56 -8.18 -15.93
CA GLY A 134 0.48 -7.25 -17.06
C GLY A 134 1.64 -6.27 -17.19
N GLY A 135 2.71 -6.41 -16.41
CA GLY A 135 3.94 -5.66 -16.65
C GLY A 135 3.84 -4.13 -16.52
N LYS A 136 2.75 -3.55 -15.98
CA LYS A 136 2.67 -2.09 -15.70
C LYS A 136 3.71 -1.60 -14.69
N LEU A 137 4.47 -2.51 -14.08
CA LEU A 137 5.78 -2.22 -13.51
C LEU A 137 6.83 -2.13 -14.64
N ASP A 138 6.65 -1.24 -15.61
CA ASP A 138 7.51 -1.06 -16.81
C ASP A 138 8.98 -0.67 -16.50
N LYS A 139 9.39 -0.68 -15.23
CA LYS A 139 10.72 -0.26 -14.75
C LYS A 139 11.35 -1.22 -13.73
N GLN A 140 10.87 -2.45 -13.58
CA GLN A 140 11.24 -3.33 -12.46
C GLN A 140 11.79 -4.68 -12.95
N PRO A 141 12.61 -5.37 -12.11
CA PRO A 141 12.92 -6.77 -12.37
C PRO A 141 11.61 -7.55 -12.42
N GLN A 142 11.47 -8.39 -13.44
CA GLN A 142 10.29 -9.25 -13.59
C GLN A 142 10.15 -10.07 -12.30
N LEU A 143 8.98 -9.97 -11.66
CA LEU A 143 8.59 -10.85 -10.57
C LEU A 143 8.78 -12.29 -11.07
N ASN A 144 9.62 -13.07 -10.40
CA ASN A 144 9.83 -14.45 -10.83
C ASN A 144 8.55 -15.27 -10.61
N GLU A 145 8.45 -16.39 -11.31
CA GLU A 145 7.24 -17.22 -11.30
C GLU A 145 6.94 -17.78 -9.90
N GLU A 146 7.96 -18.11 -9.11
CA GLU A 146 7.82 -18.67 -7.76
C GLU A 146 7.23 -17.66 -6.77
N ASP A 147 7.71 -16.43 -6.81
CA ASP A 147 7.24 -15.31 -6.00
C ASP A 147 5.81 -14.92 -6.38
N PHE A 148 5.52 -14.85 -7.69
CA PHE A 148 4.16 -14.64 -8.18
C PHE A 148 3.21 -15.72 -7.68
N LYS A 149 3.59 -16.99 -7.84
CA LYS A 149 2.80 -18.13 -7.37
C LYS A 149 2.56 -18.05 -5.87
N SER A 150 3.58 -17.70 -5.08
CA SER A 150 3.48 -17.57 -3.63
C SER A 150 2.46 -16.50 -3.20
N ILE A 151 2.47 -15.34 -3.86
CA ILE A 151 1.49 -14.26 -3.62
C ILE A 151 0.07 -14.73 -3.96
N ILE A 152 -0.12 -15.30 -5.16
CA ILE A 152 -1.43 -15.73 -5.63
C ILE A 152 -1.99 -16.86 -4.78
N GLU A 153 -1.20 -17.89 -4.47
CA GLU A 153 -1.62 -18.99 -3.59
C GLU A 153 -2.04 -18.49 -2.21
N PHE A 154 -1.34 -17.50 -1.67
CA PHE A 154 -1.74 -16.88 -0.41
C PHE A 154 -3.11 -16.19 -0.53
N LEU A 155 -3.32 -15.35 -1.54
CA LEU A 155 -4.57 -14.60 -1.72
C LEU A 155 -5.78 -15.54 -1.98
N PHE A 156 -5.60 -16.59 -2.78
CA PHE A 156 -6.65 -17.55 -3.11
C PHE A 156 -7.12 -18.42 -1.94
N LYS A 157 -6.31 -18.58 -0.88
CA LYS A 157 -6.73 -19.30 0.35
C LYS A 157 -7.92 -18.65 1.03
N TYR A 158 -8.08 -17.33 0.89
CA TYR A 158 -9.17 -16.58 1.48
C TYR A 158 -10.44 -16.63 0.63
N VAL A 159 -10.27 -16.63 -0.69
CA VAL A 159 -11.35 -16.80 -1.67
C VAL A 159 -12.00 -18.18 -1.58
N SER A 160 -11.22 -19.24 -1.34
CA SER A 160 -11.73 -20.60 -1.39
C SER A 160 -12.59 -21.00 -0.17
N LYS A 161 -12.54 -20.23 0.93
CA LYS A 161 -13.28 -20.54 2.17
C LYS A 161 -14.76 -20.18 2.11
N GLU A 162 -15.18 -19.22 1.28
CA GLU A 162 -16.59 -18.85 1.14
C GLU A 162 -17.41 -19.89 0.37
N LYS A 163 -16.83 -20.54 -0.63
CA LYS A 163 -17.52 -21.55 -1.45
C LYS A 163 -17.91 -22.84 -0.72
N GLN A 164 -17.56 -23.00 0.56
CA GLN A 164 -17.97 -24.15 1.38
C GLN A 164 -19.15 -23.85 2.31
N THR A 165 -19.75 -22.66 2.22
CA THR A 165 -20.86 -22.24 3.10
C THR A 165 -22.19 -22.01 2.36
N GLU A 166 -22.33 -22.56 1.15
CA GLU A 166 -23.62 -22.70 0.45
C GLU A 166 -24.07 -24.17 0.38
#